data_AF-A0A8B6DV27-F1
#
_entry.id   AF-A0A8B6DV27-F1
#
_cell.length_a   1.000
_cell.length_b   1.000
_cell.length_c   1.000
_cell.angle_alpha   90.00
_cell.angle_beta   90.00
_cell.angle_gamma   90.00
#
_symmetry.space_group_name_H-M   'P 1'
#
loop_
_entity.id
_entity.type
_entity.pdbx_description
1 polymer ?
#
loop_
_entity_poly.entity_id
_entity_poly.type
_entity_poly.pdbx_seq_one_letter_code
_entity_poly.pdbx_strand_id
1 'polypeptide(L)'
;MATDSGGGVTTQRDKNGDLCDLNMDSAPVLQHDQCIIDNGPLNETFGEYSPQNSDFVRVFTEVGTPSQQKVNNVTNNGHEDDEFSYSQPSQDSVYVPQQEFIAKLDYDLADLPKETYISKLIEKTNNSDDCLTWYRSTLAGRAKSIQGCPTGKLYNRKSTTKSTSTSKYARDCYIIYMFLQGDKTQIDEVFRKDDNKLSVVEHNNEVVSNEIIEMRANIHILLERVSELEKSDQKNEKFIKILQTENSKLRSQYLDLNEQLVTHLRDYERKSTQNDAKFKVLSQSTKSLDDFDLNNFQQDIKTMNIELDRHTKLQLVMQKSLNDLKLIV
;
A
#
# COMPACT_ATOMS: atom_id res chain seq x y z
N MET A 1 20.59 30.99 35.19
CA MET A 1 21.23 29.66 35.25
C MET A 1 20.85 28.91 33.98
N ALA A 2 21.75 28.92 33.00
CA ALA A 2 21.61 28.23 31.73
C ALA A 2 22.97 27.61 31.43
N THR A 3 23.03 26.29 31.26
CA THR A 3 24.24 25.57 30.90
C THR A 3 24.12 25.17 29.44
N ASP A 4 24.82 25.93 28.60
CA ASP A 4 25.02 25.69 27.17
C ASP A 4 26.18 24.69 27.02
N SER A 5 25.93 23.56 26.35
CA SER A 5 26.92 22.51 26.12
C SER A 5 27.06 22.28 24.63
N GLY A 6 28.02 23.01 24.04
CA GLY A 6 28.47 22.82 22.66
C GLY A 6 29.34 21.57 22.54
N GLY A 7 28.83 20.56 21.83
CA GLY A 7 29.59 19.39 21.39
C GLY A 7 30.23 19.65 20.02
N GLY A 8 31.51 20.02 20.01
CA GLY A 8 32.31 20.08 18.79
C GLY A 8 32.79 18.69 18.39
N VAL A 9 32.37 18.22 17.21
CA VAL A 9 32.88 17.00 16.58
C VAL A 9 34.13 17.35 15.78
N THR A 10 35.31 17.00 16.28
CA THR A 10 36.57 17.08 15.52
C THR A 10 36.85 15.75 14.84
N THR A 11 36.63 15.71 13.52
CA THR A 11 37.03 14.60 12.66
C THR A 11 38.51 14.75 12.31
N GLN A 12 39.38 13.96 12.97
CA GLN A 12 40.77 13.79 12.54
C GLN A 12 40.79 12.92 11.27
N ARG A 13 41.31 13.48 10.17
CA ARG A 13 41.69 12.74 8.96
C ARG A 13 43.10 12.21 9.16
N ASP A 14 43.24 10.89 9.27
CA ASP A 14 44.53 10.24 9.15
C ASP A 14 44.98 10.23 7.68
N LYS A 15 46.15 10.84 7.48
CA LYS A 15 46.92 10.77 6.25
C LYS A 15 47.87 9.58 6.40
N ASN A 16 47.42 8.39 6.03
CA ASN A 16 48.26 7.30 5.58
C ASN A 16 47.33 6.32 4.86
N GLY A 17 47.30 6.44 3.53
CA GLY A 17 46.67 5.46 2.69
C GLY A 17 47.52 4.22 2.68
N ASP A 18 47.00 3.16 3.28
CA ASP A 18 47.31 1.79 2.92
C ASP A 18 45.97 1.03 2.87
N LEU A 19 45.57 0.69 1.64
CA LEU A 19 44.51 -0.27 1.38
C LEU A 19 45.04 -1.65 1.79
N CYS A 20 44.60 -2.16 2.93
CA CYS A 20 44.65 -3.58 3.20
C CYS A 20 43.34 -4.19 2.71
N ASP A 21 43.39 -4.83 1.55
CA ASP A 21 42.34 -5.75 1.09
C ASP A 21 42.24 -6.92 2.09
N LEU A 22 41.32 -6.81 3.04
CA LEU A 22 40.90 -7.94 3.85
C LEU A 22 39.94 -8.79 3.02
N ASN A 23 40.52 -9.78 2.33
CA ASN A 23 39.80 -10.91 1.76
C ASN A 23 39.13 -11.70 2.90
N MET A 24 37.88 -11.35 3.18
CA MET A 24 36.95 -12.14 4.00
C MET A 24 36.32 -13.21 3.12
N ASP A 25 37.13 -14.19 2.71
CA ASP A 25 36.61 -15.43 2.15
C ASP A 25 36.27 -16.41 3.29
N SER A 26 35.10 -17.02 3.17
CA SER A 26 34.61 -18.19 3.92
C SER A 26 33.96 -17.91 5.29
N ALA A 27 32.74 -17.39 5.25
CA ALA A 27 31.75 -17.73 6.28
C ALA A 27 31.30 -19.19 6.07
N PRO A 28 31.25 -20.05 7.11
CA PRO A 28 30.71 -21.39 6.98
C PRO A 28 29.20 -21.33 6.74
N VAL A 29 28.77 -21.95 5.64
CA VAL A 29 27.36 -22.23 5.34
C VAL A 29 26.82 -23.13 6.45
N LEU A 30 26.06 -22.54 7.38
CA LEU A 30 25.21 -23.30 8.29
C LEU A 30 24.12 -23.95 7.43
N GLN A 31 24.19 -25.26 7.32
CA GLN A 31 23.11 -26.08 6.77
C GLN A 31 21.86 -25.78 7.60
N HIS A 32 20.89 -25.11 6.99
CA HIS A 32 19.55 -25.00 7.52
C HIS A 32 18.97 -26.41 7.56
N ASP A 33 18.85 -26.97 8.77
CA ASP A 33 17.90 -28.03 9.04
C ASP A 33 16.54 -27.56 8.54
N GLN A 34 16.04 -28.24 7.52
CA GLN A 34 14.69 -28.05 7.02
C GLN A 34 13.73 -28.40 8.15
N CYS A 35 13.24 -27.37 8.84
CA CYS A 35 12.03 -27.48 9.62
C CYS A 35 10.90 -27.82 8.65
N ILE A 36 10.58 -29.11 8.55
CA ILE A 36 9.34 -29.61 7.96
C ILE A 36 8.23 -28.97 8.79
N ILE A 37 7.65 -27.88 8.28
CA ILE A 37 6.41 -27.33 8.81
C ILE A 37 5.35 -28.37 8.45
N ASP A 38 5.06 -29.22 9.41
CA ASP A 38 3.96 -30.17 9.36
C ASP A 38 2.67 -29.33 9.32
N ASN A 39 2.07 -29.24 8.13
CA ASN A 39 0.78 -28.58 7.92
C ASN A 39 -0.31 -29.44 8.59
N GLY A 40 -0.44 -29.27 9.91
CA GLY A 40 -1.54 -29.78 10.70
C GLY A 40 -2.90 -29.22 10.25
N PRO A 41 -4.00 -29.86 10.68
CA PRO A 41 -5.25 -29.94 9.94
C PRO A 41 -6.07 -28.66 10.06
N LEU A 42 -5.90 -27.73 9.11
CA LEU A 42 -6.82 -26.60 8.89
C LEU A 42 -7.68 -26.77 7.63
N ASN A 43 -7.64 -27.94 6.99
CA ASN A 43 -8.33 -28.19 5.72
C ASN A 43 -9.77 -28.73 5.87
N GLU A 44 -10.31 -28.91 7.07
CA GLU A 44 -11.63 -29.52 7.26
C GLU A 44 -12.76 -28.55 7.66
N THR A 45 -12.48 -27.25 7.82
CA THR A 45 -13.51 -26.28 8.27
C THR A 45 -13.97 -25.26 7.24
N PHE A 46 -13.39 -25.23 6.03
CA PHE A 46 -13.88 -24.36 4.96
C PHE A 46 -14.70 -25.17 3.96
N GLY A 47 -16.01 -25.18 4.18
CA GLY A 47 -16.98 -25.64 3.21
C GLY A 47 -16.83 -24.91 1.88
N GLU A 48 -17.00 -25.67 0.80
CA GLU A 48 -17.14 -25.30 -0.62
C GLU A 48 -17.15 -23.78 -0.90
N TYR A 49 -15.96 -23.22 -1.16
CA TYR A 49 -15.84 -21.88 -1.73
C TYR A 49 -16.15 -21.91 -3.23
N SER A 50 -17.13 -21.10 -3.62
CA SER A 50 -17.54 -20.84 -5.00
C SER A 50 -16.37 -20.30 -5.86
N PRO A 51 -16.19 -20.72 -7.13
CA PRO A 51 -15.03 -20.37 -7.97
C PRO A 51 -14.94 -18.90 -8.43
N GLN A 52 -15.77 -18.00 -7.91
CA GLN A 52 -15.95 -16.64 -8.46
C GLN A 52 -14.97 -15.59 -7.93
N ASN A 53 -14.03 -15.95 -7.04
CA ASN A 53 -13.09 -15.00 -6.43
C ASN A 53 -11.67 -15.01 -7.02
N SER A 54 -11.41 -15.72 -8.12
CA SER A 54 -10.07 -15.77 -8.73
C SER A 54 -9.63 -14.46 -9.43
N ASP A 55 -10.57 -13.58 -9.77
CA ASP A 55 -10.24 -12.31 -10.43
C ASP A 55 -9.62 -11.26 -9.49
N PHE A 56 -9.89 -11.35 -8.19
CA PHE A 56 -9.36 -10.37 -7.23
C PHE A 56 -7.85 -10.52 -6.99
N VAL A 57 -7.31 -11.73 -7.14
CA VAL A 57 -5.88 -12.03 -6.93
C VAL A 57 -5.03 -11.63 -8.17
N ARG A 58 -5.65 -11.58 -9.36
CA ARG A 58 -4.94 -11.24 -10.61
C ARG A 58 -4.54 -9.76 -10.70
N VAL A 59 -5.32 -8.87 -10.08
CA VAL A 59 -5.07 -7.42 -10.10
C VAL A 59 -3.79 -7.03 -9.36
N PHE A 60 -3.34 -7.83 -8.38
CA PHE A 60 -2.17 -7.50 -7.55
C PHE A 60 -0.88 -8.17 -8.00
N THR A 61 -0.90 -9.01 -9.04
CA THR A 61 0.26 -9.82 -9.45
C THR A 61 0.82 -9.49 -10.83
N GLU A 62 0.14 -8.70 -11.66
CA GLU A 62 0.63 -8.31 -12.99
C GLU A 62 1.35 -6.95 -12.98
N VAL A 63 2.68 -6.99 -12.82
CA VAL A 63 3.58 -5.84 -13.05
C VAL A 63 3.94 -5.81 -14.55
N GLY A 64 3.30 -4.91 -15.31
CA GLY A 64 3.52 -4.75 -16.75
C GLY A 64 4.54 -3.67 -17.11
N THR A 65 5.53 -4.02 -17.94
CA THR A 65 6.44 -3.09 -18.65
C THR A 65 5.82 -2.60 -19.97
N PRO A 66 5.91 -1.30 -20.32
CA PRO A 66 5.29 -0.77 -21.54
C PRO A 66 6.21 -0.90 -22.76
N SER A 67 5.68 -1.44 -23.86
CA SER A 67 6.31 -1.41 -25.19
C SER A 67 5.75 -0.26 -26.03
N GLN A 68 6.64 0.57 -26.56
CA GLN A 68 6.36 1.67 -27.48
C GLN A 68 6.08 1.14 -28.90
N GLN A 69 5.02 1.62 -29.54
CA GLN A 69 4.82 1.44 -30.98
C GLN A 69 4.72 2.78 -31.72
N LYS A 70 5.43 2.80 -32.86
CA LYS A 70 5.68 3.89 -33.78
C LYS A 70 4.43 4.32 -34.56
N VAL A 71 4.31 5.63 -34.75
CA VAL A 71 3.31 6.30 -35.60
C VAL A 71 3.89 6.48 -37.01
N ASN A 72 3.12 6.10 -38.04
CA ASN A 72 3.35 6.47 -39.43
C ASN A 72 2.18 7.32 -39.93
N ASN A 73 2.50 8.51 -40.45
CA ASN A 73 1.57 9.46 -41.07
C ASN A 73 1.27 9.07 -42.52
N VAL A 74 0.01 9.19 -42.94
CA VAL A 74 -0.37 9.36 -44.35
C VAL A 74 -1.49 10.41 -44.46
N THR A 75 -1.21 11.43 -45.27
CA THR A 75 -2.08 12.51 -45.74
C THR A 75 -3.04 12.05 -46.84
N ASN A 76 -4.28 12.58 -46.88
CA ASN A 76 -4.82 13.23 -48.09
C ASN A 76 -6.20 13.89 -47.92
N ASN A 77 -6.41 14.90 -48.76
CA ASN A 77 -7.45 15.92 -48.78
C ASN A 77 -8.76 15.51 -49.46
N GLY A 78 -9.85 16.19 -49.08
CA GLY A 78 -10.71 16.93 -50.03
C GLY A 78 -12.10 16.36 -50.34
N HIS A 79 -13.14 17.11 -49.96
CA HIS A 79 -14.20 17.73 -50.81
C HIS A 79 -15.58 17.79 -50.12
N GLU A 80 -16.34 18.82 -50.48
CA GLU A 80 -17.53 19.40 -49.82
C GLU A 80 -18.83 18.73 -50.29
N ASP A 81 -19.84 18.62 -49.41
CA ASP A 81 -21.22 19.13 -49.60
C ASP A 81 -22.22 18.59 -48.53
N ASP A 82 -23.21 19.43 -48.23
CA ASP A 82 -24.26 19.39 -47.19
C ASP A 82 -25.00 18.05 -46.96
N GLU A 83 -24.95 17.54 -45.71
CA GLU A 83 -26.09 16.87 -45.05
C GLU A 83 -25.88 16.80 -43.53
N PHE A 84 -26.92 17.09 -42.73
CA PHE A 84 -26.92 17.09 -41.26
C PHE A 84 -26.63 15.67 -40.70
N SER A 85 -25.36 15.32 -40.63
CA SER A 85 -24.84 14.11 -39.99
C SER A 85 -24.23 14.48 -38.64
N TYR A 86 -24.50 13.67 -37.61
CA TYR A 86 -23.87 13.79 -36.30
C TYR A 86 -22.36 13.60 -36.44
N SER A 87 -21.61 14.70 -36.57
CA SER A 87 -20.15 14.67 -36.54
C SER A 87 -19.68 14.28 -35.15
N GLN A 88 -19.27 13.02 -35.00
CA GLN A 88 -18.45 12.58 -33.89
C GLN A 88 -17.18 13.45 -33.83
N PRO A 89 -16.77 13.93 -32.64
CA PRO A 89 -15.49 14.58 -32.50
C PRO A 89 -14.38 13.54 -32.73
N SER A 90 -13.69 13.68 -33.85
CA SER A 90 -12.43 13.01 -34.15
C SER A 90 -11.31 13.59 -33.29
N GLN A 91 -11.03 12.94 -32.16
CA GLN A 91 -9.71 12.92 -31.54
C GLN A 91 -9.50 11.53 -30.92
N ASP A 92 -8.29 10.99 -31.09
CA ASP A 92 -7.77 9.72 -30.58
C ASP A 92 -8.00 9.53 -29.07
N SER A 93 -9.24 9.25 -28.70
CA SER A 93 -9.64 8.88 -27.35
C SER A 93 -10.17 7.47 -27.43
N VAL A 94 -9.62 6.60 -26.58
CA VAL A 94 -10.14 5.28 -26.28
C VAL A 94 -11.66 5.42 -26.16
N TYR A 95 -12.40 4.79 -27.08
CA TYR A 95 -13.86 4.88 -27.14
C TYR A 95 -14.43 4.18 -25.91
N VAL A 96 -14.53 4.92 -24.80
CA VAL A 96 -15.23 4.45 -23.60
C VAL A 96 -16.71 4.41 -23.98
N PRO A 97 -17.38 3.24 -23.89
CA PRO A 97 -18.81 3.17 -24.10
C PRO A 97 -19.52 4.27 -23.31
N GLN A 98 -20.40 5.04 -23.95
CA GLN A 98 -21.07 6.19 -23.33
C GLN A 98 -21.71 5.85 -21.98
N GLN A 99 -22.17 4.61 -21.81
CA GLN A 99 -22.75 4.10 -20.57
C GLN A 99 -21.74 3.97 -19.42
N GLU A 100 -20.50 3.57 -19.70
CA GLU A 100 -19.42 3.52 -18.70
C GLU A 100 -19.03 4.93 -18.24
N PHE A 101 -19.04 5.90 -19.14
CA PHE A 101 -18.80 7.31 -18.81
C PHE A 101 -19.86 7.85 -17.84
N ILE A 102 -21.14 7.53 -18.06
CA ILE A 102 -22.22 7.93 -17.13
C ILE A 102 -22.04 7.27 -15.77
N ALA A 103 -21.79 5.95 -15.73
CA ALA A 103 -21.61 5.23 -14.46
C ALA A 103 -20.43 5.80 -13.65
N LYS A 104 -19.35 6.17 -14.34
CA LYS A 104 -18.21 6.84 -13.72
C LYS A 104 -18.57 8.23 -13.19
N LEU A 105 -19.34 9.02 -13.94
CA LEU A 105 -19.84 10.31 -13.46
C LEU A 105 -20.74 10.16 -12.24
N ASP A 106 -21.68 9.21 -12.26
CA ASP A 106 -22.58 8.92 -11.13
C ASP A 106 -21.76 8.59 -9.86
N TYR A 107 -20.74 7.73 -10.01
CA TYR A 107 -19.84 7.37 -8.90
C TYR A 107 -19.01 8.55 -8.40
N ASP A 108 -18.38 9.30 -9.32
CA ASP A 108 -17.52 10.44 -8.97
C ASP A 108 -18.29 11.58 -8.29
N LEU A 109 -19.59 11.69 -8.54
CA LEU A 109 -20.46 12.76 -8.07
C LEU A 109 -21.35 12.36 -6.88
N ALA A 110 -21.30 11.10 -6.45
CA ALA A 110 -22.09 10.59 -5.34
C ALA A 110 -21.80 11.34 -4.03
N ASP A 111 -22.85 11.62 -3.26
CA ASP A 111 -22.81 12.23 -1.92
C ASP A 111 -22.07 13.57 -1.80
N LEU A 112 -21.91 14.31 -2.90
CA LEU A 112 -21.28 15.62 -2.87
C LEU A 112 -22.26 16.75 -2.52
N PRO A 113 -21.83 17.73 -1.70
CA PRO A 113 -22.60 18.96 -1.50
C PRO A 113 -22.83 19.71 -2.81
N LYS A 114 -23.97 20.41 -2.92
CA LYS A 114 -24.42 21.13 -4.14
C LYS A 114 -23.31 21.86 -4.90
N GLU A 115 -22.59 22.78 -4.27
CA GLU A 115 -21.58 23.61 -4.94
C GLU A 115 -20.37 22.77 -5.40
N THR A 116 -20.00 21.74 -4.62
CA THR A 116 -18.93 20.80 -4.97
C THR A 116 -19.34 19.89 -6.13
N TYR A 117 -20.58 19.39 -6.12
CA TYR A 117 -21.15 18.62 -7.22
C TYR A 117 -21.11 19.41 -8.53
N ILE A 118 -21.62 20.65 -8.50
CA ILE A 118 -21.67 21.50 -9.70
C ILE A 118 -20.28 21.78 -10.24
N SER A 119 -19.34 22.15 -9.37
CA SER A 119 -17.96 22.47 -9.78
C SER A 119 -17.25 21.25 -10.35
N LYS A 120 -17.36 20.08 -9.68
CA LYS A 120 -16.73 18.83 -10.11
C LYS A 120 -17.36 18.29 -11.39
N LEU A 121 -18.66 18.43 -11.57
CA LEU A 121 -19.34 18.04 -12.81
C LEU A 121 -18.85 18.89 -13.99
N ILE A 122 -18.77 20.22 -13.84
CA ILE A 122 -18.25 21.12 -14.88
C ILE A 122 -16.81 20.76 -15.25
N GLU A 123 -15.95 20.52 -14.25
CA GLU A 123 -14.57 20.09 -14.42
C GLU A 123 -14.48 18.77 -15.21
N LYS A 124 -15.24 17.74 -14.79
CA LYS A 124 -15.24 16.41 -15.42
C LYS A 124 -15.80 16.40 -16.84
N THR A 125 -16.68 17.35 -17.16
CA THR A 125 -17.21 17.54 -18.52
C THR A 125 -16.39 18.52 -19.36
N ASN A 126 -15.22 18.97 -18.89
CA ASN A 126 -14.39 19.98 -19.56
C ASN A 126 -15.17 21.24 -19.97
N ASN A 127 -16.11 21.67 -19.12
CA ASN A 127 -16.98 22.82 -19.39
C ASN A 127 -17.79 22.71 -20.71
N SER A 128 -18.08 21.48 -21.18
CA SER A 128 -18.83 21.22 -22.42
C SER A 128 -20.34 21.25 -22.16
N ASP A 129 -21.03 22.21 -22.79
CA ASP A 129 -22.50 22.32 -22.74
C ASP A 129 -23.21 21.08 -23.30
N ASP A 130 -22.67 20.47 -24.35
CA ASP A 130 -23.24 19.28 -24.99
C ASP A 130 -23.18 18.08 -24.05
N CYS A 131 -22.03 17.87 -23.40
CA CYS A 131 -21.84 16.79 -22.44
C CYS A 131 -22.78 16.93 -21.24
N LEU A 132 -22.92 18.14 -20.70
CA LEU A 132 -23.84 18.44 -19.61
C LEU A 132 -25.30 18.26 -20.00
N THR A 133 -25.68 18.68 -21.20
CA THR A 133 -27.06 18.54 -21.71
C THR A 133 -27.42 17.07 -21.90
N TRP A 134 -26.47 16.28 -22.39
CA TRP A 134 -26.63 14.84 -22.55
C TRP A 134 -26.74 14.11 -21.21
N TYR A 135 -25.84 14.40 -20.25
CA TYR A 135 -25.92 13.83 -18.90
C TYR A 135 -27.23 14.22 -18.20
N ARG A 136 -27.65 15.48 -18.31
CA ARG A 136 -28.95 15.97 -17.82
C ARG A 136 -30.13 15.19 -18.40
N SER A 137 -30.10 14.92 -19.71
CA SER A 137 -31.17 14.18 -20.40
C SER A 137 -31.24 12.73 -19.91
N THR A 138 -30.08 12.11 -19.67
CA THR A 138 -29.97 10.77 -19.10
C THR A 138 -30.57 10.70 -17.70
N LEU A 139 -30.19 11.62 -16.81
CA LEU A 139 -30.74 11.71 -15.46
C LEU A 139 -32.26 11.93 -15.49
N ALA A 140 -32.75 12.79 -16.38
CA ALA A 140 -34.18 13.03 -16.52
C ALA A 140 -34.97 11.80 -17.01
N GLY A 141 -34.38 11.00 -17.90
CA GLY A 141 -34.96 9.72 -18.32
C GLY A 141 -35.13 8.76 -17.14
N ARG A 142 -34.12 8.67 -16.26
CA ARG A 142 -34.20 7.89 -15.01
C ARG A 142 -35.27 8.45 -14.07
N ALA A 143 -35.30 9.76 -13.85
CA ALA A 143 -36.25 10.41 -12.94
C ALA A 143 -37.70 10.20 -13.36
N LYS A 144 -38.00 10.20 -14.66
CA LYS A 144 -39.36 9.92 -15.19
C LYS A 144 -39.89 8.53 -14.85
N SER A 145 -39.02 7.60 -14.47
CA SER A 145 -39.42 6.26 -14.04
C SER A 145 -39.83 6.21 -12.55
N ILE A 146 -39.66 7.31 -11.81
CA ILE A 146 -40.00 7.41 -10.38
C ILE A 146 -41.37 8.08 -10.19
N GLN A 147 -42.20 7.51 -9.31
CA GLN A 147 -43.52 8.06 -8.99
C GLN A 147 -43.43 9.48 -8.41
N GLY A 148 -44.23 10.39 -8.97
CA GLY A 148 -44.27 11.80 -8.56
C GLY A 148 -43.28 12.69 -9.30
N CYS A 149 -42.56 12.18 -10.31
CA CYS A 149 -41.82 13.03 -11.25
C CYS A 149 -42.80 13.91 -12.06
N PRO A 150 -42.52 15.21 -12.25
CA PRO A 150 -43.34 16.07 -13.11
C PRO A 150 -43.43 15.53 -14.54
N THR A 151 -44.62 15.59 -15.14
CA THR A 151 -44.94 15.00 -16.46
C THR A 151 -44.39 15.79 -17.65
N GLY A 152 -43.74 16.93 -17.40
CA GLY A 152 -43.32 17.89 -18.40
C GLY A 152 -42.04 17.56 -19.18
N LYS A 153 -41.67 18.49 -20.08
CA LYS A 153 -40.37 18.50 -20.77
C LYS A 153 -39.32 19.27 -19.97
N LEU A 154 -38.05 18.86 -20.12
CA LEU A 154 -36.91 19.59 -19.55
C LEU A 154 -36.88 21.04 -20.05
N TYR A 155 -36.69 21.98 -19.12
CA TYR A 155 -36.61 23.41 -19.45
C TYR A 155 -35.24 23.75 -20.06
N ASN A 156 -35.17 24.15 -21.32
CA ASN A 156 -33.93 24.67 -21.91
C ASN A 156 -33.67 26.10 -21.40
N ARG A 157 -32.65 26.27 -20.55
CA ARG A 157 -32.27 27.56 -19.97
C ARG A 157 -31.40 28.35 -20.94
N LYS A 158 -31.82 29.56 -21.31
CA LYS A 158 -30.97 30.51 -22.05
C LYS A 158 -29.88 31.07 -21.14
N SER A 159 -28.69 31.31 -21.68
CA SER A 159 -27.62 32.04 -20.98
C SER A 159 -28.10 33.45 -20.62
N THR A 160 -27.59 34.01 -19.51
CA THR A 160 -27.85 35.40 -19.11
C THR A 160 -26.53 36.07 -18.81
N THR A 161 -26.48 37.40 -18.78
CA THR A 161 -25.25 38.18 -18.53
C THR A 161 -24.54 37.80 -17.22
N LYS A 162 -25.26 37.22 -16.25
CA LYS A 162 -24.74 36.82 -14.93
C LYS A 162 -24.44 35.31 -14.78
N SER A 163 -24.84 34.47 -15.75
CA SER A 163 -24.68 33.01 -15.62
C SER A 163 -24.62 32.30 -16.97
N THR A 164 -23.59 31.47 -17.13
CA THR A 164 -23.40 30.62 -18.31
C THR A 164 -24.47 29.53 -18.38
N SER A 165 -24.76 29.07 -19.60
CA SER A 165 -25.58 27.88 -19.86
C SER A 165 -25.04 26.66 -19.12
N THR A 166 -23.71 26.48 -19.12
CA THR A 166 -23.00 25.43 -18.40
C THR A 166 -23.37 25.34 -16.92
N SER A 167 -23.24 26.44 -16.18
CA SER A 167 -23.53 26.48 -14.74
C SER A 167 -25.00 26.17 -14.46
N LYS A 168 -25.90 26.60 -15.35
CA LYS A 168 -27.33 26.31 -15.29
C LYS A 168 -27.63 24.84 -15.53
N TYR A 169 -27.03 24.22 -16.53
CA TYR A 169 -27.22 22.79 -16.80
C TYR A 169 -26.64 21.90 -15.69
N ALA A 170 -25.48 22.26 -15.14
CA ALA A 170 -24.90 21.54 -14.00
C ALA A 170 -25.80 21.61 -12.75
N ARG A 171 -26.43 22.77 -12.48
CA ARG A 171 -27.44 22.91 -11.42
C ARG A 171 -28.67 22.04 -11.66
N ASP A 172 -29.20 22.04 -12.88
CA ASP A 172 -30.34 21.19 -13.23
C ASP A 172 -29.98 19.69 -13.04
N CYS A 173 -28.76 19.27 -13.39
CA CYS A 173 -28.27 17.91 -13.13
C CYS A 173 -28.27 17.57 -11.64
N TYR A 174 -27.84 18.50 -10.78
CA TYR A 174 -27.86 18.31 -9.32
C TYR A 174 -29.29 18.14 -8.80
N ILE A 175 -30.23 18.98 -9.24
CA ILE A 175 -31.63 18.89 -8.80
C ILE A 175 -32.23 17.55 -9.19
N ILE A 176 -31.99 17.08 -10.43
CA ILE A 176 -32.49 15.77 -10.87
C ILE A 176 -31.80 14.65 -10.08
N TYR A 177 -30.50 14.76 -9.80
CA TYR A 177 -29.78 13.77 -8.99
C TYR A 177 -30.37 13.67 -7.57
N MET A 178 -30.61 14.80 -6.89
CA MET A 178 -31.23 14.82 -5.56
C MET A 178 -32.62 14.17 -5.56
N PHE A 179 -33.40 14.39 -6.63
CA PHE A 179 -34.68 13.71 -6.82
C PHE A 179 -34.55 12.19 -6.94
N LEU A 180 -33.52 11.69 -7.64
CA LEU A 180 -33.24 10.24 -7.69
C LEU A 180 -32.90 9.67 -6.31
N GLN A 181 -32.35 10.48 -5.41
CA GLN A 181 -32.06 10.11 -4.01
C GLN A 181 -33.26 10.27 -3.07
N GLY A 182 -34.43 10.67 -3.59
CA GLY A 182 -35.68 10.82 -2.83
C GLY A 182 -36.00 12.25 -2.39
N ASP A 183 -35.16 13.24 -2.69
CA ASP A 183 -35.44 14.64 -2.40
C ASP A 183 -36.34 15.26 -3.48
N LYS A 184 -37.60 15.49 -3.13
CA LYS A 184 -38.61 16.05 -4.04
C LYS A 184 -38.57 17.56 -4.15
N THR A 185 -37.65 18.24 -3.46
CA THR A 185 -37.57 19.70 -3.49
C THR A 185 -37.02 20.17 -4.85
N GLN A 186 -37.59 21.26 -5.39
CA GLN A 186 -37.11 21.96 -6.60
C GLN A 186 -37.18 21.20 -7.94
N ILE A 187 -37.63 19.94 -7.98
CA ILE A 187 -37.74 19.19 -9.25
C ILE A 187 -38.67 19.87 -10.27
N ASP A 188 -39.70 20.56 -9.78
CA ASP A 188 -40.62 21.40 -10.57
C ASP A 188 -39.93 22.56 -11.29
N GLU A 189 -38.76 23.02 -10.83
CA GLU A 189 -38.02 24.11 -11.48
C GLU A 189 -37.32 23.66 -12.76
N VAL A 190 -37.14 22.35 -12.92
CA VAL A 190 -36.39 21.74 -14.04
C VAL A 190 -37.31 21.28 -15.16
N PHE A 191 -38.55 20.92 -14.83
CA PHE A 191 -39.57 20.48 -15.79
C PHE A 191 -40.60 21.59 -16.04
N ARG A 192 -40.99 21.79 -17.30
CA ARG A 192 -42.11 22.70 -17.63
C ARG A 192 -43.43 22.08 -17.17
N LYS A 193 -44.24 22.82 -16.42
CA LYS A 193 -45.64 22.45 -16.22
C LYS A 193 -46.34 22.51 -17.58
N ASP A 194 -46.91 21.38 -18.01
CA ASP A 194 -47.83 21.41 -19.14
C ASP A 194 -49.12 22.07 -18.63
N ASP A 195 -49.43 23.26 -19.14
CA ASP A 195 -50.60 24.07 -18.73
C ASP A 195 -51.96 23.42 -19.08
N ASN A 196 -52.00 22.12 -19.34
CA ASN A 196 -53.15 21.46 -19.94
C ASN A 196 -53.36 20.04 -19.37
N LYS A 197 -54.04 19.96 -18.20
CA LYS A 197 -55.18 19.06 -17.92
C LYS A 197 -55.53 19.00 -16.43
N LEU A 198 -56.63 19.66 -16.09
CA LEU A 198 -57.51 19.22 -14.99
C LEU A 198 -58.31 18.01 -15.50
N SER A 199 -58.23 16.88 -14.82
CA SER A 199 -59.33 15.90 -14.79
C SER A 199 -59.47 15.37 -13.37
N VAL A 200 -60.33 16.05 -12.62
CA VAL A 200 -60.95 15.56 -11.40
C VAL A 200 -61.95 14.47 -11.83
N VAL A 201 -61.77 13.23 -11.37
CA VAL A 201 -62.79 12.19 -11.48
C VAL A 201 -62.96 11.54 -10.12
N GLU A 202 -64.19 11.69 -9.60
CA GLU A 202 -64.70 11.19 -8.34
C GLU A 202 -64.81 9.65 -8.38
N HIS A 203 -63.89 8.94 -7.70
CA HIS A 203 -63.95 7.49 -7.46
C HIS A 203 -63.55 7.14 -6.01
N ASN A 204 -63.99 7.97 -5.05
CA ASN A 204 -63.35 8.03 -3.72
C ASN A 204 -63.73 6.94 -2.70
N ASN A 205 -64.62 5.98 -2.97
CA ASN A 205 -65.05 5.02 -1.94
C ASN A 205 -64.69 3.55 -2.19
N GLU A 206 -64.61 3.08 -3.45
CA GLU A 206 -64.21 1.70 -3.75
C GLU A 206 -62.69 1.55 -3.93
N VAL A 207 -62.05 2.62 -4.44
CA VAL A 207 -60.58 2.74 -4.53
C VAL A 207 -59.92 2.67 -3.16
N VAL A 208 -60.52 3.33 -2.15
CA VAL A 208 -59.99 3.36 -0.78
C VAL A 208 -59.95 1.98 -0.13
N SER A 209 -60.91 1.09 -0.45
CA SER A 209 -60.92 -0.27 0.10
C SER A 209 -59.79 -1.14 -0.46
N ASN A 210 -59.53 -1.05 -1.77
CA ASN A 210 -58.44 -1.79 -2.42
C ASN A 210 -57.07 -1.27 -1.97
N GLU A 211 -56.92 0.05 -1.83
CA GLU A 211 -55.71 0.67 -1.28
C GLU A 211 -55.42 0.20 0.15
N ILE A 212 -56.46 0.04 1.00
CA ILE A 212 -56.29 -0.47 2.36
C ILE A 212 -55.80 -1.93 2.37
N ILE A 213 -56.32 -2.78 1.49
CA ILE A 213 -55.90 -4.18 1.38
C ILE A 213 -54.43 -4.26 0.91
N GLU A 214 -54.07 -3.46 -0.10
CA GLU A 214 -52.71 -3.39 -0.62
C GLU A 214 -51.73 -2.86 0.44
N MET A 215 -52.10 -1.80 1.16
CA MET A 215 -51.30 -1.29 2.27
C MET A 215 -51.08 -2.36 3.36
N ARG A 216 -52.10 -3.15 3.70
CA ARG A 216 -51.94 -4.25 4.67
C ARG A 216 -50.99 -5.33 4.18
N ALA A 217 -51.07 -5.71 2.91
CA ALA A 217 -50.13 -6.67 2.31
C ALA A 217 -48.69 -6.13 2.35
N ASN A 218 -48.49 -4.87 1.98
CA ASN A 218 -47.19 -4.21 2.03
C ASN A 218 -46.64 -4.11 3.45
N ILE A 219 -47.48 -3.80 4.44
CA ILE A 219 -47.09 -3.81 5.86
C ILE A 219 -46.63 -5.20 6.30
N HIS A 220 -47.32 -6.26 5.88
CA HIS A 220 -46.92 -7.63 6.22
C HIS A 220 -45.56 -8.00 5.62
N ILE A 221 -45.33 -7.67 4.35
CA ILE A 221 -44.04 -7.90 3.67
C ILE A 221 -42.92 -7.13 4.38
N LEU A 222 -43.18 -5.87 4.77
CA LEU A 222 -42.21 -5.07 5.50
C LEU A 222 -41.88 -5.67 6.88
N LEU A 223 -42.89 -6.13 7.63
CA LEU A 223 -42.68 -6.77 8.93
C LEU A 223 -41.86 -8.06 8.82
N GLU A 224 -42.14 -8.89 7.80
CA GLU A 224 -41.37 -10.09 7.52
C GLU A 224 -39.92 -9.73 7.19
N ARG A 225 -39.70 -8.73 6.34
CA ARG A 225 -38.36 -8.28 5.97
C ARG A 225 -37.59 -7.71 7.17
N VAL A 226 -38.25 -6.98 8.06
CA VAL A 226 -37.65 -6.50 9.31
C VAL A 226 -37.22 -7.68 10.19
N SER A 227 -38.05 -8.71 10.32
CA SER A 227 -37.70 -9.91 11.10
C SER A 227 -36.50 -10.67 10.52
N GLU A 228 -36.39 -10.76 9.19
CA GLU A 228 -35.22 -11.34 8.54
C GLU A 228 -33.95 -10.54 8.79
N LEU A 229 -34.03 -9.20 8.71
CA LEU A 229 -32.91 -8.30 8.98
C LEU A 229 -32.45 -8.42 10.44
N GLU A 230 -33.37 -8.49 11.40
CA GLU A 230 -33.05 -8.70 12.82
C GLU A 230 -32.33 -10.05 13.05
N LYS A 231 -32.78 -11.12 12.40
CA LYS A 231 -32.09 -12.43 12.46
C LYS A 231 -30.69 -12.36 11.84
N SER A 232 -30.54 -11.64 10.73
CA SER A 232 -29.25 -11.44 10.08
C SER A 232 -28.30 -10.64 10.97
N ASP A 233 -28.80 -9.59 11.62
CA ASP A 233 -28.03 -8.75 12.53
C ASP A 233 -27.53 -9.54 13.75
N GLN A 234 -28.40 -10.35 14.37
CA GLN A 234 -28.00 -11.26 15.46
C GLN A 234 -26.93 -12.28 15.04
N LYS A 235 -26.95 -12.77 13.79
CA LYS A 235 -25.90 -13.65 13.28
C LYS A 235 -24.59 -12.89 13.12
N ASN A 236 -24.63 -11.67 12.59
CA ASN A 236 -23.47 -10.81 12.43
C ASN A 236 -22.85 -10.45 13.79
N GLU A 237 -23.66 -10.13 14.81
CA GLU A 237 -23.16 -9.88 16.16
C GLU A 237 -22.42 -11.08 16.76
N LYS A 238 -22.96 -12.30 16.57
CA LYS A 238 -22.28 -13.53 17.00
C LYS A 238 -20.95 -13.72 16.27
N PHE A 239 -20.93 -13.47 14.97
CA PHE A 239 -19.72 -13.57 14.17
C PHE A 239 -18.66 -12.55 14.60
N ILE A 240 -19.05 -11.29 14.87
CA ILE A 240 -18.17 -10.26 15.40
C ILE A 240 -17.57 -10.68 16.74
N LYS A 241 -18.35 -11.28 17.65
CA LYS A 241 -17.84 -11.79 18.93
C LYS A 241 -16.82 -12.92 18.77
N ILE A 242 -17.01 -13.80 17.79
CA ILE A 242 -16.04 -14.86 17.45
C ILE A 242 -14.73 -14.22 16.97
N LEU A 243 -14.81 -13.30 16.00
CA LEU A 243 -13.64 -12.60 15.47
C LEU A 243 -12.89 -11.81 16.55
N GLN A 244 -13.60 -11.16 17.47
CA GLN A 244 -12.99 -10.45 18.60
C GLN A 244 -12.22 -11.42 19.50
N THR A 245 -12.80 -12.59 19.80
CA THR A 245 -12.17 -13.62 20.63
C THR A 245 -10.90 -14.16 19.97
N GLU A 246 -10.96 -14.46 18.67
CA GLU A 246 -9.80 -14.92 17.90
C GLU A 246 -8.70 -13.86 17.82
N ASN A 247 -9.07 -12.59 17.61
CA ASN A 247 -8.11 -11.49 17.59
C ASN A 247 -7.41 -11.33 18.94
N SER A 248 -8.15 -11.41 20.05
CA SER A 248 -7.58 -11.40 21.40
C SER A 248 -6.62 -12.57 21.63
N LYS A 249 -6.97 -13.78 21.16
CA LYS A 249 -6.08 -14.96 21.24
C LYS A 249 -4.80 -14.75 20.45
N LEU A 250 -4.90 -14.26 19.21
CA LEU A 250 -3.75 -14.02 18.34
C LEU A 250 -2.82 -12.93 18.91
N ARG A 251 -3.40 -11.86 19.47
CA ARG A 251 -2.62 -10.83 20.19
C ARG A 251 -1.87 -11.40 21.39
N SER A 252 -2.50 -12.27 22.18
CA SER A 252 -1.83 -12.93 23.30
C SER A 252 -0.67 -13.80 22.84
N GLN A 253 -0.84 -14.56 21.76
CA GLN A 253 0.23 -15.38 21.18
C GLN A 253 1.39 -14.53 20.64
N TYR A 254 1.09 -13.41 19.99
CA TYR A 254 2.11 -12.46 19.52
C TYR A 254 2.93 -11.89 20.68
N LEU A 255 2.27 -11.51 21.79
CA LEU A 255 2.96 -10.99 22.97
C LEU A 255 3.88 -12.04 23.60
N ASP A 256 3.41 -13.27 23.74
CA ASP A 256 4.21 -14.40 24.27
C ASP A 256 5.44 -14.68 23.39
N LEU A 257 5.26 -14.76 22.07
CA LEU A 257 6.37 -14.97 21.13
C LEU A 257 7.39 -13.82 21.18
N ASN A 258 6.91 -12.57 21.31
CA ASN A 258 7.77 -11.42 21.43
C ASN A 258 8.58 -11.43 22.75
N GLU A 259 7.97 -11.89 23.85
CA GLU A 259 8.69 -12.09 25.12
C GLU A 259 9.77 -13.18 25.02
N GLN A 260 9.47 -14.29 24.34
CA GLN A 260 10.45 -15.34 24.06
C GLN A 260 11.61 -14.81 23.22
N LEU A 261 11.33 -14.04 22.15
CA LEU A 261 12.36 -13.43 21.31
C LEU A 261 13.29 -12.51 22.12
N VAL A 262 12.72 -11.64 22.95
CA VAL A 262 13.50 -10.74 23.81
C VAL A 262 14.37 -11.54 24.78
N THR A 263 13.86 -12.64 25.33
CA THR A 263 14.63 -13.53 26.21
C THR A 263 15.81 -14.16 25.48
N HIS A 264 15.58 -14.69 24.27
CA HIS A 264 16.63 -15.25 23.43
C HIS A 264 17.72 -14.23 23.06
N LEU A 265 17.33 -12.98 22.74
CA LEU A 265 18.28 -11.91 22.46
C LEU A 265 19.17 -11.60 23.68
N ARG A 266 18.59 -11.51 24.88
CA ARG A 266 19.38 -11.31 26.11
C ARG A 266 20.35 -12.47 26.38
N ASP A 267 19.90 -13.71 26.17
CA ASP A 267 20.76 -14.88 26.35
C ASP A 267 21.90 -14.92 25.32
N TYR A 268 21.62 -14.50 24.08
CA TYR A 268 22.64 -14.35 23.05
C TYR A 268 23.68 -13.28 23.44
N GLU A 269 23.25 -12.09 23.87
CA GLU A 269 24.15 -11.02 24.33
C GLU A 269 25.01 -11.46 25.53
N ARG A 270 24.41 -12.18 26.49
CA ARG A 270 25.14 -12.76 27.62
C ARG A 270 26.21 -13.75 27.16
N LYS A 271 25.89 -14.63 26.20
CA LYS A 271 26.87 -15.58 25.64
C LYS A 271 27.96 -14.88 24.85
N SER A 272 27.61 -13.85 24.07
CA SER A 272 28.57 -13.02 23.32
C SER A 272 29.59 -12.38 24.25
N THR A 273 29.12 -11.68 25.29
CA THR A 273 30.00 -11.02 26.28
C THR A 273 30.85 -12.02 27.06
N GLN A 274 30.32 -13.21 27.37
CA GLN A 274 31.10 -14.29 27.99
C GLN A 274 32.22 -14.79 27.06
N ASN A 275 31.92 -14.95 25.76
CA ASN A 275 32.91 -15.37 24.78
C ASN A 275 33.99 -14.30 24.56
N ASP A 276 33.63 -13.02 24.53
CA ASP A 276 34.59 -11.92 24.46
C ASP A 276 35.52 -11.91 25.67
N ALA A 277 34.99 -12.15 26.86
CA ALA A 277 35.79 -12.27 28.08
C ALA A 277 36.76 -13.45 27.99
N LYS A 278 36.30 -14.62 27.53
CA LYS A 278 37.16 -15.81 27.32
C LYS A 278 38.25 -15.53 26.28
N PHE A 279 37.90 -14.89 25.17
CA PHE A 279 38.85 -14.54 24.11
C PHE A 279 39.91 -13.57 24.62
N LYS A 280 39.53 -12.60 25.45
CA LYS A 280 40.48 -11.68 26.10
C LYS A 280 41.46 -12.40 27.02
N VAL A 281 40.98 -13.35 27.83
CA VAL A 281 41.84 -14.18 28.69
C VAL A 281 42.79 -15.03 27.86
N LEU A 282 42.29 -15.67 26.80
CA LEU A 282 43.10 -16.48 25.90
C LEU A 282 44.19 -15.62 25.22
N SER A 283 43.82 -14.44 24.71
CA SER A 283 44.74 -13.49 24.09
C SER A 283 45.83 -12.98 25.05
N GLN A 284 45.51 -12.81 26.34
CA GLN A 284 46.51 -12.48 27.36
C GLN A 284 47.44 -13.66 27.62
N SER A 285 46.90 -14.88 27.71
CA SER A 285 47.69 -16.10 27.91
C SER A 285 48.65 -16.36 26.75
N THR A 286 48.22 -16.17 25.50
CA THR A 286 49.09 -16.35 24.33
C THR A 286 50.22 -15.33 24.33
N LYS A 287 49.94 -14.05 24.64
CA LYS A 287 50.99 -13.03 24.75
C LYS A 287 52.02 -13.38 25.82
N SER A 288 51.58 -13.85 26.99
CA SER A 288 52.52 -14.26 28.05
C SER A 288 53.38 -15.45 27.67
N LEU A 289 52.88 -16.36 26.83
CA LEU A 289 53.64 -17.50 26.33
C LEU A 289 54.70 -17.03 25.32
N ASP A 290 54.32 -16.17 24.38
CA ASP A 290 55.22 -15.58 23.39
C ASP A 290 56.36 -14.79 24.08
N ASP A 291 56.02 -14.00 25.11
CA ASP A 291 56.99 -13.25 25.90
C ASP A 291 57.93 -14.19 26.69
N PHE A 292 57.42 -15.30 27.23
CA PHE A 292 58.22 -16.27 27.97
C PHE A 292 59.23 -16.98 27.05
N ASP A 293 58.78 -17.47 25.90
CA ASP A 293 59.63 -18.17 24.93
C ASP A 293 60.71 -17.25 24.36
N LEU A 294 60.35 -16.01 24.02
CA LEU A 294 61.31 -15.02 23.53
C LEU A 294 62.39 -14.69 24.57
N ASN A 295 62.00 -14.53 25.83
CA ASN A 295 62.94 -14.23 26.91
C ASN A 295 63.90 -15.40 27.19
N ASN A 296 63.39 -16.63 27.22
CA ASN A 296 64.23 -17.82 27.39
C ASN A 296 65.23 -17.96 26.22
N PHE A 297 64.76 -17.81 24.98
CA PHE A 297 65.63 -17.87 23.81
C PHE A 297 66.72 -16.79 23.84
N GLN A 298 66.38 -15.56 24.25
CA GLN A 298 67.36 -14.50 24.44
C GLN A 298 68.39 -14.82 25.53
N GLN A 299 67.97 -15.50 26.60
CA GLN A 299 68.88 -15.94 27.67
C GLN A 299 69.81 -17.07 27.20
N ASP A 300 69.31 -18.00 26.41
CA ASP A 300 70.12 -19.07 25.81
C ASP A 300 71.17 -18.51 24.85
N ILE A 301 70.79 -17.55 24.00
CA ILE A 301 71.74 -16.83 23.12
C ILE A 301 72.84 -16.15 23.94
N LYS A 302 72.49 -15.46 25.04
CA LYS A 302 73.48 -14.81 25.91
C LYS A 302 74.43 -15.83 26.51
N THR A 303 73.91 -16.96 26.98
CA THR A 303 74.70 -18.04 27.57
C THR A 303 75.66 -18.65 26.56
N MET A 304 75.17 -18.97 25.36
CA MET A 304 75.97 -19.52 24.28
C MET A 304 77.08 -18.55 23.83
N ASN A 305 76.80 -17.25 23.77
CA ASN A 305 77.81 -16.24 23.46
C ASN A 305 78.91 -16.15 24.53
N ILE A 306 78.55 -16.29 25.82
CA ILE A 306 79.53 -16.34 26.91
C ILE A 306 80.43 -17.58 26.78
N GLU A 307 79.85 -18.75 26.48
CA GLU A 307 80.62 -19.98 26.25
C GLU A 307 81.51 -19.88 25.02
N LEU A 308 81.02 -19.30 23.93
CA LEU A 308 81.78 -19.07 22.70
C LEU A 308 82.99 -18.16 22.95
N ASP A 309 82.82 -17.06 23.70
CA ASP A 309 83.92 -16.17 24.09
C ASP A 309 84.95 -16.91 24.96
N ARG A 310 84.49 -17.75 25.90
CA ARG A 310 85.37 -18.60 26.73
C ARG A 310 86.16 -19.60 25.87
N HIS A 311 85.51 -20.26 24.92
CA HIS A 311 86.17 -21.17 23.98
C HIS A 311 87.18 -20.45 23.08
N THR A 312 86.83 -19.27 22.58
CA THR A 312 87.72 -18.43 21.76
C THR A 312 88.97 -18.02 22.54
N LYS A 313 88.80 -17.60 23.80
CA LYS A 313 89.93 -17.30 24.71
C LYS A 313 90.80 -18.52 24.97
N LEU A 314 90.20 -19.68 25.23
CA LEU A 314 90.94 -20.94 25.42
C LEU A 314 91.73 -21.32 24.16
N GLN A 315 91.12 -21.19 22.98
CA GLN A 315 91.77 -21.44 21.69
C GLN A 315 92.98 -20.53 21.48
N LEU A 316 92.87 -19.23 21.80
CA LEU A 316 93.99 -18.28 21.74
C LEU A 316 95.14 -18.69 22.68
N VAL A 317 94.81 -19.12 23.91
CA VAL A 317 95.82 -19.61 24.87
C VAL A 317 96.52 -20.86 24.33
N MET A 318 95.77 -21.82 23.81
CA MET A 318 96.33 -23.04 23.20
C MET A 318 97.20 -22.71 21.98
N GLN A 319 96.74 -21.83 21.09
CA GLN A 319 97.49 -21.41 19.91
C GLN A 319 98.80 -20.71 20.29
N LYS A 320 98.78 -19.86 21.33
CA LYS A 320 99.99 -19.25 21.89
C LYS A 320 100.96 -20.31 22.39
N SER A 321 100.49 -21.26 23.21
CA SER A 321 101.34 -22.34 23.73
C SER A 321 101.95 -23.21 22.62
N LEU A 322 101.20 -23.47 21.54
CA LEU A 322 101.70 -24.20 20.36
C LEU A 322 102.79 -23.40 19.62
N ASN A 323 102.60 -22.09 19.47
CA ASN A 323 103.61 -21.23 18.84
C ASN A 323 104.89 -21.14 19.69
N ASP A 324 104.75 -21.07 21.01
CA ASP A 324 105.88 -21.09 21.95
C ASP A 324 106.64 -22.43 21.87
N LEU A 325 105.94 -23.56 21.77
CA LEU A 325 106.54 -24.88 21.54
C LEU A 325 107.30 -24.97 20.20
N LYS A 326 106.76 -24.39 19.12
CA LYS A 326 107.45 -24.32 17.82
C LYS A 326 108.74 -23.52 17.83
N LEU A 327 108.93 -22.61 18.81
CA LEU A 327 110.18 -21.86 18.96
C LEU A 327 111.27 -22.65 19.70
N ILE A 328 110.89 -23.72 20.41
CA ILE A 328 111.82 -24.56 21.19
C ILE A 328 112.39 -25.71 20.34
N VAL A 329 111.63 -26.17 19.34
CA VAL A 329 112.02 -27.26 18.41
C VAL A 329 112.82 -26.70 17.25
#